data_AF-A0A9W7J7S4-F1
#
_entry.id   AF-A0A9W7J7S4-F1
#
_cell.length_a   1.000
_cell.length_b   1.000
_cell.length_c   1.000
_cell.angle_alpha   90.00
_cell.angle_beta   90.00
_cell.angle_gamma   90.00
#
_symmetry.space_group_name_H-M   'P 1'
#
loop_
_entity.id
_entity.type
_entity.pdbx_description
1 polymer ?
#
loop_
_entity_poly.entity_id
_entity_poly.type
_entity_poly.pdbx_seq_one_letter_code
_entity_poly.pdbx_strand_id
1 'polypeptide(L)'
;MDPRFGSRFCILFFLTCSLISGFTFVGAQNQRPKNVQVAIRAKWSGTPLLLEAGELLSKESENLFWEFIDGWLPVAKTEGGSHSAKDCLVKILKHGSSLFSESLASLFEFSLTLRSASPRLVLYRQLAEESLSSFPLSDDSYSHNVSEGDASEAVGTKKLDPLLVGVNLRSPHGKCCWVDIGEELFFDVAELQSWLQRHTEIGDSFQQPELYEFDHVHFDSNIMSPVGILYGALGTECFREFHLTLVQAAKEGKVKYVVRPVLPSGCEGEVGPCGAVGAMDSLNLGGYGVELALKNMEYKAMDDSTIKKGVTLEDPHTEDLSQEVRGFIFSKILVRYH
;
A
#
# COMPACT_ATOMS: atom_id res chain seq x y z
N MET A 1 6.24 -88.12 10.09
CA MET A 1 7.15 -87.11 10.69
C MET A 1 7.93 -86.46 9.54
N ASP A 2 8.29 -85.18 9.54
CA ASP A 2 8.53 -84.27 10.67
C ASP A 2 7.73 -82.95 10.61
N PRO A 3 6.97 -82.59 11.68
CA PRO A 3 6.33 -81.28 11.81
C PRO A 3 7.29 -80.18 12.30
N ARG A 4 8.58 -80.23 11.90
CA ARG A 4 9.65 -79.39 12.49
C ARG A 4 10.08 -78.18 11.64
N PHE A 5 9.62 -78.08 10.39
CA PHE A 5 10.08 -77.01 9.49
C PHE A 5 9.30 -75.69 9.66
N GLY A 6 7.97 -75.74 9.74
CA GLY A 6 7.13 -74.54 9.90
C GLY A 6 7.30 -73.81 11.24
N SER A 7 7.51 -74.56 12.33
CA SER A 7 7.70 -73.99 13.67
C SER A 7 8.98 -73.13 13.76
N ARG A 8 10.10 -73.59 13.20
CA ARG A 8 11.37 -72.85 13.21
C ARG A 8 11.31 -71.58 12.37
N PHE A 9 10.59 -71.61 11.24
CA PHE A 9 10.40 -70.43 10.40
C PHE A 9 9.49 -69.39 11.06
N CYS A 10 8.41 -69.81 11.73
CA CYS A 10 7.60 -68.90 12.56
C CYS A 10 8.42 -68.28 13.70
N ILE A 11 9.20 -69.07 14.45
CA ILE A 11 10.00 -68.56 15.57
C ILE A 11 11.06 -67.55 15.08
N LEU A 12 11.69 -67.80 13.93
CA LEU A 12 12.58 -66.84 13.28
C LEU A 12 11.84 -65.55 12.89
N PHE A 13 10.64 -65.65 12.30
CA PHE A 13 9.84 -64.49 11.91
C PHE A 13 9.37 -63.66 13.12
N PHE A 14 8.99 -64.31 14.22
CA PHE A 14 8.67 -63.63 15.49
C PHE A 14 9.90 -62.99 16.14
N LEU A 15 11.07 -63.66 16.12
CA LEU A 15 12.33 -63.06 16.60
C LEU A 15 12.75 -61.85 15.75
N THR A 16 12.61 -61.89 14.42
CA THR A 16 12.88 -60.72 13.58
C THR A 16 11.86 -59.61 13.82
N CYS A 17 10.56 -59.91 14.00
CA CYS A 17 9.58 -58.90 14.39
C CYS A 17 9.86 -58.27 15.76
N SER A 18 10.27 -59.05 16.77
CA SER A 18 10.64 -58.51 18.09
C SER A 18 11.89 -57.64 18.04
N LEU A 19 12.88 -57.98 17.20
CA LEU A 19 14.06 -57.14 16.95
C LEU A 19 13.71 -55.83 16.23
N ILE A 20 12.72 -55.84 15.33
CA ILE A 20 12.24 -54.63 14.63
C ILE A 20 11.40 -53.74 15.57
N SER A 21 10.62 -54.32 16.50
CA SER A 21 9.86 -53.55 17.50
C SER A 21 10.71 -52.84 18.56
N GLY A 22 12.02 -53.12 18.62
CA GLY A 22 12.96 -52.48 19.54
C GLY A 22 13.41 -51.07 19.14
N PHE A 23 13.13 -50.64 17.89
CA PHE A 23 13.40 -49.26 17.48
C PHE A 23 12.34 -48.32 18.07
N THR A 24 12.61 -47.83 19.28
CA THR A 24 11.92 -46.65 19.82
C THR A 24 12.08 -45.51 18.83
N PHE A 25 11.01 -45.17 18.12
CA PHE A 25 10.99 -44.08 17.16
C PHE A 25 11.22 -42.78 17.95
N VAL A 26 12.46 -42.29 17.95
CA VAL A 26 12.80 -40.97 18.50
C VAL A 26 12.16 -39.95 17.58
N GLY A 27 10.90 -39.64 17.86
CA GLY A 27 10.16 -38.58 17.21
C GLY A 27 10.84 -37.26 17.50
N ALA A 28 11.72 -36.83 16.60
CA ALA A 28 12.31 -35.52 16.65
C ALA A 28 11.18 -34.48 16.63
N GLN A 29 10.91 -33.87 17.78
CA GLN A 29 10.03 -32.71 17.84
C GLN A 29 10.73 -31.59 17.06
N ASN A 30 10.31 -31.38 15.81
CA ASN A 30 10.65 -30.19 15.04
C ASN A 30 10.05 -28.99 15.79
N GLN A 31 10.83 -28.40 16.70
CA GLN A 31 10.49 -27.14 17.33
C GLN A 31 10.39 -26.09 16.23
N ARG A 32 9.17 -25.63 15.96
CA ARG A 32 8.96 -24.51 15.03
C ARG A 32 9.70 -23.30 15.62
N PRO A 33 10.52 -22.59 14.82
CA PRO A 33 11.26 -21.45 15.33
C PRO A 33 10.27 -20.37 15.79
N LYS A 34 10.53 -19.80 16.97
CA LYS A 34 9.70 -18.74 17.56
C LYS A 34 10.04 -17.41 16.90
N ASN A 35 9.34 -17.13 15.80
CA ASN A 35 9.58 -15.94 14.98
C ASN A 35 8.69 -14.79 15.45
N VAL A 36 9.27 -13.60 15.62
CA VAL A 36 8.50 -12.35 15.76
C VAL A 36 8.39 -11.72 14.37
N GLN A 37 7.16 -11.39 13.95
CA GLN A 37 6.90 -10.69 12.70
C GLN A 37 6.25 -9.34 13.01
N VAL A 38 6.75 -8.27 12.40
CA VAL A 38 6.24 -6.91 12.55
C VAL A 38 6.05 -6.34 11.14
N ALA A 39 4.96 -5.64 10.92
CA ALA A 39 4.63 -4.98 9.66
C ALA A 39 4.03 -3.60 9.94
N ILE A 40 4.54 -2.55 9.30
CA ILE A 40 3.90 -1.23 9.28
C ILE A 40 2.88 -1.17 8.15
N ARG A 41 1.65 -0.76 8.47
CA ARG A 41 0.57 -0.53 7.52
C ARG A 41 0.29 0.96 7.37
N ALA A 42 0.05 1.38 6.14
CA ALA A 42 -0.48 2.69 5.83
C ALA A 42 -1.91 2.86 6.38
N LYS A 43 -2.34 4.11 6.54
CA LYS A 43 -3.74 4.43 6.86
C LYS A 43 -4.67 4.39 5.64
N TRP A 44 -4.11 4.43 4.43
CA TRP A 44 -4.83 4.44 3.16
C TRP A 44 -4.89 3.05 2.50
N SER A 45 -5.89 2.87 1.63
CA SER A 45 -6.06 1.68 0.79
C SER A 45 -4.94 1.53 -0.25
N GLY A 46 -4.69 0.29 -0.65
CA GLY A 46 -3.74 -0.09 -1.69
C GLY A 46 -3.85 0.77 -2.95
N THR A 47 -2.72 0.99 -3.61
CA THR A 47 -2.54 1.84 -4.77
C THR A 47 -2.00 1.03 -5.96
N PRO A 48 -2.53 1.15 -7.18
CA PRO A 48 -2.02 0.44 -8.36
C PRO A 48 -0.50 0.56 -8.55
N LEU A 49 0.23 -0.56 -8.62
CA LEU A 49 1.66 -0.57 -8.97
C LEU A 49 1.92 0.07 -10.33
N LEU A 50 1.00 -0.09 -11.28
CA LEU A 50 1.10 0.49 -12.62
C LEU A 50 1.04 2.02 -12.60
N LEU A 51 0.19 2.62 -11.76
CA LEU A 51 0.11 4.07 -11.63
C LEU A 51 1.30 4.60 -10.81
N GLU A 52 1.74 3.88 -9.78
CA GLU A 52 2.95 4.24 -9.02
C GLU A 52 4.20 4.25 -9.89
N ALA A 53 4.31 3.32 -10.85
CA ALA A 53 5.40 3.32 -11.81
C ALA A 53 5.43 4.63 -12.64
N GLY A 54 4.28 5.08 -13.15
CA GLY A 54 4.16 6.38 -13.83
C GLY A 54 4.58 7.56 -12.95
N GLU A 55 4.12 7.60 -11.71
CA GLU A 55 4.48 8.62 -10.70
C GLU A 55 5.95 8.58 -10.24
N LEU A 56 6.66 7.48 -10.48
CA LEU A 56 8.10 7.39 -10.23
C LEU A 56 8.91 7.87 -11.45
N LEU A 57 8.41 7.63 -12.66
CA LEU A 57 9.01 8.13 -13.91
C LEU A 57 8.88 9.66 -14.02
N SER A 58 7.72 10.21 -13.68
CA SER A 58 7.46 11.65 -13.69
C SER A 58 8.37 12.46 -12.77
N LYS A 59 8.94 11.83 -11.72
CA LYS A 59 9.88 12.48 -10.79
C LYS A 59 11.27 12.72 -11.40
N GLU A 60 11.65 11.94 -12.41
CA GLU A 60 12.89 12.18 -13.17
C GLU A 60 12.63 13.17 -14.31
N SER A 61 11.53 12.99 -15.04
CA SER A 61 11.11 13.89 -16.12
C SER A 61 9.64 13.70 -16.47
N GLU A 62 8.91 14.81 -16.66
CA GLU A 62 7.50 14.82 -17.09
C GLU A 62 7.30 14.11 -18.44
N ASN A 63 8.30 14.13 -19.33
CA ASN A 63 8.20 13.45 -20.63
C ASN A 63 8.18 11.91 -20.47
N LEU A 64 8.91 11.38 -19.48
CA LEU A 64 8.97 9.93 -19.23
C LEU A 64 7.63 9.38 -18.73
N PHE A 65 6.80 10.20 -18.08
CA PHE A 65 5.42 9.85 -17.76
C PHE A 65 4.63 9.58 -19.05
N TRP A 66 4.65 10.51 -20.01
CA TRP A 66 3.90 10.39 -21.26
C TRP A 66 4.42 9.24 -22.14
N GLU A 67 5.74 9.09 -22.27
CA GLU A 67 6.36 7.95 -22.98
C GLU A 67 5.95 6.59 -22.36
N PHE A 68 5.81 6.53 -21.03
CA PHE A 68 5.35 5.34 -20.33
C PHE A 68 3.87 5.04 -20.60
N ILE A 69 3.00 6.06 -20.54
CA ILE A 69 1.58 5.95 -20.91
C ILE A 69 1.47 5.39 -22.35
N ASP A 70 2.03 6.11 -23.32
CA ASP A 70 1.95 5.77 -24.75
C ASP A 70 2.51 4.39 -25.05
N GLY A 71 3.64 4.03 -24.43
CA GLY A 71 4.25 2.71 -24.58
C GLY A 71 3.45 1.56 -23.96
N TRP A 72 2.61 1.82 -22.95
CA TRP A 72 1.83 0.78 -22.27
C TRP A 72 0.48 0.50 -22.95
N LEU A 73 -0.13 1.49 -23.63
CA LEU A 73 -1.43 1.34 -24.31
C LEU A 73 -1.47 0.17 -25.33
N PRO A 74 -0.43 -0.12 -26.13
CA PRO A 74 -0.39 -1.30 -27.00
C PRO A 74 -0.21 -2.61 -26.22
N VAL A 75 0.60 -2.59 -25.16
CA VAL A 75 0.90 -3.78 -24.33
C VAL A 75 -0.38 -4.30 -23.67
N ALA A 76 -1.21 -3.39 -23.13
CA ALA A 76 -2.47 -3.73 -22.50
C ALA A 76 -3.46 -4.49 -23.42
N LYS A 77 -3.40 -4.28 -24.74
CA LYS A 77 -4.29 -4.95 -25.72
C LYS A 77 -3.86 -6.36 -26.13
N THR A 78 -2.60 -6.73 -25.90
CA THR A 78 -1.96 -7.79 -26.70
C THR A 78 -1.87 -9.15 -26.02
N GLU A 79 -2.05 -9.26 -24.70
CA GLU A 79 -1.65 -10.48 -23.96
C GLU A 79 -2.73 -11.15 -23.08
N GLY A 80 -3.18 -12.33 -23.51
CA GLY A 80 -3.82 -13.35 -22.66
C GLY A 80 -2.80 -14.17 -21.86
N GLY A 81 -1.89 -13.50 -21.13
CA GLY A 81 -0.85 -14.14 -20.33
C GLY A 81 -1.31 -14.61 -18.94
N SER A 82 -0.43 -15.24 -18.16
CA SER A 82 -0.75 -15.65 -16.78
C SER A 82 -0.77 -14.46 -15.82
N HIS A 83 -1.95 -14.03 -15.37
CA HIS A 83 -2.18 -12.80 -14.59
C HIS A 83 -1.75 -12.87 -13.11
N SER A 84 -0.59 -13.45 -12.80
CA SER A 84 -0.02 -13.40 -11.45
C SER A 84 0.47 -11.99 -11.14
N ALA A 85 0.24 -11.50 -9.91
CA ALA A 85 0.77 -10.22 -9.43
C ALA A 85 2.29 -10.09 -9.64
N LYS A 86 3.03 -11.21 -9.58
CA LYS A 86 4.48 -11.24 -9.86
C LYS A 86 4.79 -11.03 -11.35
N ASP A 87 4.02 -11.64 -12.26
CA ASP A 87 4.21 -11.46 -13.71
C ASP A 87 3.94 -9.99 -14.10
N CYS A 88 2.87 -9.42 -13.55
CA CYS A 88 2.55 -8.01 -13.73
C CYS A 88 3.61 -7.06 -13.17
N LEU A 89 4.17 -7.32 -11.99
CA LEU A 89 5.30 -6.55 -11.48
C LEU A 89 6.50 -6.62 -12.43
N VAL A 90 6.86 -7.82 -12.93
CA VAL A 90 7.96 -7.99 -13.89
C VAL A 90 7.68 -7.24 -15.20
N LYS A 91 6.44 -7.20 -15.69
CA LYS A 91 6.05 -6.42 -16.87
C LYS A 91 6.16 -4.91 -16.65
N ILE A 92 5.65 -4.41 -15.52
CA ILE A 92 5.74 -2.99 -15.14
C ILE A 92 7.22 -2.57 -15.02
N LEU A 93 8.04 -3.36 -14.34
CA LEU A 93 9.48 -3.12 -14.20
C LEU A 93 10.18 -3.17 -15.56
N LYS A 94 9.92 -4.17 -16.39
CA LYS A 94 10.53 -4.29 -17.73
C LYS A 94 10.19 -3.09 -18.62
N HIS A 95 8.95 -2.59 -18.56
CA HIS A 95 8.53 -1.41 -19.32
C HIS A 95 9.18 -0.14 -18.79
N GLY A 96 9.05 0.15 -17.48
CA GLY A 96 9.64 1.35 -16.87
C GLY A 96 11.17 1.40 -16.99
N SER A 97 11.86 0.28 -16.75
CA SER A 97 13.32 0.20 -16.89
C SER A 97 13.80 0.33 -18.34
N SER A 98 12.94 0.15 -19.35
CA SER A 98 13.32 0.39 -20.76
C SER A 98 13.45 1.87 -21.11
N LEU A 99 12.89 2.76 -20.28
CA LEU A 99 12.97 4.22 -20.40
C LEU A 99 14.16 4.82 -19.62
N PHE A 100 14.88 3.99 -18.84
CA PHE A 100 15.94 4.42 -17.92
C PHE A 100 17.33 3.90 -18.32
N SER A 101 18.36 4.51 -17.75
CA SER A 101 19.70 3.91 -17.67
C SER A 101 19.74 2.80 -16.60
N GLU A 102 20.71 1.88 -16.72
CA GLU A 102 20.82 0.68 -15.86
C GLU A 102 20.88 1.00 -14.35
N SER A 103 21.53 2.10 -13.97
CA SER A 103 21.60 2.57 -12.58
C SER A 103 20.25 3.11 -12.07
N LEU A 104 19.50 3.85 -12.89
CA LEU A 104 18.18 4.36 -12.54
C LEU A 104 17.14 3.24 -12.48
N ALA A 105 17.22 2.23 -13.34
CA ALA A 105 16.36 1.04 -13.31
C ALA A 105 16.38 0.32 -11.95
N SER A 106 17.56 0.20 -11.33
CA SER A 106 17.70 -0.40 -9.99
C SER A 106 17.05 0.45 -8.89
N LEU A 107 17.17 1.77 -8.98
CA LEU A 107 16.52 2.71 -8.05
C LEU A 107 15.00 2.77 -8.23
N PHE A 108 14.52 2.60 -9.46
CA PHE A 108 13.11 2.51 -9.80
C PHE A 108 12.47 1.24 -9.20
N GLU A 109 13.09 0.07 -9.39
CA GLU A 109 12.62 -1.19 -8.77
C GLU A 109 12.56 -1.09 -7.23
N PHE A 110 13.61 -0.54 -6.62
CA PHE A 110 13.65 -0.31 -5.19
C PHE A 110 12.56 0.66 -4.72
N SER A 111 12.35 1.76 -5.43
CA SER A 111 11.34 2.79 -5.10
C SER A 111 9.91 2.28 -5.23
N LEU A 112 9.62 1.47 -6.26
CA LEU A 112 8.34 0.83 -6.46
C LEU A 112 8.07 -0.24 -5.37
N THR A 113 9.10 -0.99 -4.99
CA THR A 113 9.04 -1.96 -3.88
C THR A 113 8.82 -1.28 -2.52
N LEU A 114 9.42 -0.11 -2.30
CA LEU A 114 9.17 0.74 -1.13
C LEU A 114 7.82 1.47 -1.17
N ARG A 115 7.14 1.48 -2.32
CA ARG A 115 5.83 2.13 -2.53
C ARG A 115 5.89 3.65 -2.32
N SER A 116 7.03 4.27 -2.67
CA SER A 116 7.32 5.68 -2.37
C SER A 116 6.49 6.69 -3.18
N ALA A 117 5.76 6.24 -4.20
CA ALA A 117 4.76 7.03 -4.92
C ALA A 117 3.32 6.84 -4.39
N SER A 118 3.06 5.88 -3.50
CA SER A 118 1.71 5.60 -2.98
C SER A 118 1.01 6.84 -2.38
N PRO A 119 1.65 7.68 -1.53
CA PRO A 119 1.00 8.87 -0.96
C PRO A 119 0.53 9.88 -2.02
N ARG A 120 1.13 9.86 -3.21
CA ARG A 120 0.83 10.78 -4.30
C ARG A 120 -0.41 10.38 -5.08
N LEU A 121 -0.63 9.07 -5.27
CA LEU A 121 -1.92 8.57 -5.77
C LEU A 121 -3.06 8.79 -4.76
N VAL A 122 -2.76 8.82 -3.45
CA VAL A 122 -3.75 9.22 -2.43
C VAL A 122 -4.14 10.69 -2.58
N LEU A 123 -3.19 11.58 -2.89
CA LEU A 123 -3.50 12.98 -3.21
C LEU A 123 -4.41 13.10 -4.44
N TYR A 124 -4.13 12.39 -5.53
CA TYR A 124 -5.02 12.40 -6.71
C TYR A 124 -6.42 11.84 -6.43
N ARG A 125 -6.56 10.85 -5.54
CA ARG A 125 -7.89 10.40 -5.05
C ARG A 125 -8.66 11.50 -4.33
N GLN A 126 -7.97 12.32 -3.52
CA GLN A 126 -8.61 13.43 -2.80
C GLN A 126 -9.07 14.51 -3.78
N LEU A 127 -8.25 14.86 -4.77
CA LEU A 127 -8.62 15.81 -5.83
C LEU A 127 -9.77 15.28 -6.70
N ALA A 128 -9.82 13.96 -6.94
CA ALA A 128 -10.91 13.30 -7.65
C ALA A 128 -12.24 13.35 -6.87
N GLU A 129 -12.20 13.12 -5.55
CA GLU A 129 -13.37 13.30 -4.67
C GLU A 129 -13.82 14.76 -4.61
N GLU A 130 -12.88 15.72 -4.53
CA GLU A 130 -13.17 17.16 -4.53
C GLU A 130 -13.85 17.61 -5.83
N SER A 131 -13.31 17.20 -6.98
CA SER A 131 -13.90 17.38 -8.31
C SER A 131 -15.34 16.85 -8.36
N LEU A 132 -15.58 15.60 -7.96
CA LEU A 132 -16.92 15.01 -7.93
C LEU A 132 -17.87 15.72 -6.93
N SER A 133 -17.37 16.13 -5.77
CA SER A 133 -18.15 16.82 -4.74
C SER A 133 -18.59 18.24 -5.14
N SER A 134 -17.85 18.86 -6.07
CA SER A 134 -18.17 20.17 -6.63
C SER A 134 -19.39 20.13 -7.56
N PHE A 135 -19.69 18.95 -8.12
CA PHE A 135 -20.83 18.71 -9.01
C PHE A 135 -21.74 17.62 -8.41
N PRO A 136 -22.53 17.93 -7.36
CA PRO A 136 -23.38 16.95 -6.71
C PRO A 136 -24.43 16.39 -7.69
N LEU A 137 -24.16 15.17 -8.16
CA LEU A 137 -25.02 14.41 -9.06
C LEU A 137 -26.34 14.08 -8.34
N SER A 138 -27.48 14.25 -9.03
CA SER A 138 -28.79 13.91 -8.48
C SER A 138 -28.95 12.39 -8.42
N ASP A 139 -28.78 11.84 -7.22
CA ASP A 139 -28.73 10.39 -6.95
C ASP A 139 -30.10 9.70 -7.12
N ASP A 140 -30.37 9.20 -8.32
CA ASP A 140 -31.53 8.33 -8.60
C ASP A 140 -31.22 6.87 -8.20
N SER A 141 -31.51 6.53 -6.94
CA SER A 141 -32.15 5.28 -6.47
C SER A 141 -31.56 4.63 -5.21
N TYR A 142 -32.38 4.69 -4.16
CA TYR A 142 -32.66 3.62 -3.20
C TYR A 142 -31.82 2.32 -3.25
N SER A 143 -30.96 2.16 -2.24
CA SER A 143 -30.94 0.90 -1.48
C SER A 143 -30.70 1.13 0.02
N HIS A 144 -31.79 1.31 0.77
CA HIS A 144 -31.78 1.04 2.20
C HIS A 144 -31.41 -0.42 2.44
N ASN A 145 -30.53 -0.69 3.42
CA ASN A 145 -30.70 -1.75 4.43
C ASN A 145 -29.49 -1.79 5.38
N VAL A 146 -29.45 -0.83 6.32
CA VAL A 146 -28.82 -1.04 7.64
C VAL A 146 -29.87 -0.67 8.68
N SER A 147 -30.06 -1.55 9.66
CA SER A 147 -31.17 -1.49 10.63
C SER A 147 -31.08 -0.29 11.58
N GLU A 148 -32.24 0.11 12.10
CA GLU A 148 -32.51 1.34 12.85
C GLU A 148 -31.76 1.46 14.19
N GLY A 149 -31.55 2.71 14.62
CA GLY A 149 -30.97 3.06 15.92
C GLY A 149 -30.77 4.57 16.12
N ASP A 150 -31.88 5.31 16.23
CA ASP A 150 -32.04 6.72 16.69
C ASP A 150 -30.86 7.71 16.59
N ALA A 151 -31.01 8.73 15.73
CA ALA A 151 -31.33 10.11 16.17
C ALA A 151 -31.31 11.08 14.97
N SER A 152 -32.34 11.93 14.86
CA SER A 152 -32.43 12.99 13.85
C SER A 152 -31.69 14.26 14.28
N GLU A 153 -30.94 14.91 13.37
CA GLU A 153 -31.23 16.27 12.89
C GLU A 153 -30.18 16.83 11.90
N ALA A 154 -30.59 17.88 11.17
CA ALA A 154 -29.79 18.82 10.38
C ALA A 154 -29.04 18.29 9.13
N VAL A 155 -29.66 18.52 7.96
CA VAL A 155 -28.96 18.64 6.68
C VAL A 155 -27.94 19.77 6.77
N GLY A 156 -26.65 19.41 6.70
CA GLY A 156 -25.54 20.34 6.61
C GLY A 156 -24.52 19.83 5.59
N THR A 157 -23.96 20.76 4.80
CA THR A 157 -22.91 20.48 3.82
C THR A 157 -21.82 19.63 4.48
N LYS A 158 -21.62 18.39 3.99
CA LYS A 158 -20.65 17.45 4.56
C LYS A 158 -19.22 17.94 4.30
N LYS A 159 -18.74 18.82 5.16
CA LYS A 159 -17.33 19.16 5.30
C LYS A 159 -16.56 17.84 5.44
N LEU A 160 -15.54 17.66 4.58
CA LEU A 160 -14.67 16.48 4.53
C LEU A 160 -14.31 16.03 5.95
N ASP A 161 -14.74 14.82 6.32
CA ASP A 161 -14.32 14.18 7.56
C ASP A 161 -12.85 13.73 7.38
N PRO A 162 -11.88 14.28 8.14
CA PRO A 162 -10.46 13.94 7.98
C PRO A 162 -10.14 12.45 8.23
N LEU A 163 -11.12 11.66 8.68
CA LEU A 163 -11.03 10.23 8.91
C LEU A 163 -11.19 9.39 7.61
N LEU A 164 -11.67 9.97 6.50
CA LEU A 164 -11.94 9.22 5.25
C LEU A 164 -10.74 9.00 4.33
N VAL A 165 -9.54 9.50 4.67
CA VAL A 165 -8.27 9.25 3.93
C VAL A 165 -7.98 7.74 3.74
N GLY A 166 -8.62 6.88 4.53
CA GLY A 166 -8.53 5.42 4.42
C GLY A 166 -9.26 4.78 3.23
N VAL A 167 -10.33 5.41 2.73
CA VAL A 167 -11.29 4.78 1.81
C VAL A 167 -10.96 5.18 0.37
N ASN A 168 -11.00 4.22 -0.57
CA ASN A 168 -10.87 4.55 -1.99
C ASN A 168 -12.18 5.17 -2.50
N LEU A 169 -12.08 6.19 -3.35
CA LEU A 169 -13.21 6.80 -4.06
C LEU A 169 -14.06 5.71 -4.74
N ARG A 170 -15.38 5.86 -4.78
CA ARG A 170 -16.29 4.96 -5.53
C ARG A 170 -16.42 5.42 -6.97
N SER A 171 -16.61 4.48 -7.90
CA SER A 171 -16.88 4.82 -9.31
C SER A 171 -18.18 5.65 -9.46
N PRO A 172 -18.10 6.91 -9.92
CA PRO A 172 -19.30 7.73 -10.15
C PRO A 172 -20.17 7.11 -11.24
N HIS A 173 -21.43 6.81 -10.93
CA HIS A 173 -22.37 6.09 -11.82
C HIS A 173 -21.82 4.76 -12.40
N GLY A 174 -20.85 4.12 -11.75
CA GLY A 174 -20.17 2.95 -12.29
C GLY A 174 -19.20 3.25 -13.45
N LYS A 175 -18.91 4.51 -13.74
CA LYS A 175 -17.90 4.95 -14.71
C LYS A 175 -16.52 5.03 -14.04
N CYS A 176 -15.49 4.66 -14.79
CA CYS A 176 -14.12 4.54 -14.28
C CYS A 176 -13.17 5.66 -14.71
N CYS A 177 -13.62 6.53 -15.63
CA CYS A 177 -12.91 7.70 -16.10
C CYS A 177 -13.89 8.86 -16.28
N TRP A 178 -13.42 10.09 -16.06
CA TRP A 178 -14.14 11.31 -16.41
C TRP A 178 -13.18 12.47 -16.67
N VAL A 179 -13.65 13.49 -17.37
CA VAL A 179 -12.89 14.72 -17.64
C VAL A 179 -13.56 15.90 -16.96
N ASP A 180 -12.81 16.60 -16.14
CA ASP A 180 -13.22 17.83 -15.46
C ASP A 180 -12.73 19.05 -16.24
N ILE A 181 -13.66 19.94 -16.60
CA ILE A 181 -13.39 21.23 -17.26
C ILE A 181 -13.71 22.45 -16.38
N GLY A 182 -14.05 22.26 -15.10
CA GLY A 182 -14.28 23.31 -14.11
C GLY A 182 -15.72 23.78 -13.96
N GLU A 183 -16.57 23.50 -14.95
CA GLU A 183 -18.02 23.80 -14.94
C GLU A 183 -18.90 22.57 -15.18
N GLU A 184 -18.33 21.51 -15.76
CA GLU A 184 -19.03 20.27 -16.16
C GLU A 184 -18.06 19.09 -16.08
N LEU A 185 -18.59 17.88 -15.83
CA LEU A 185 -17.84 16.63 -15.85
C LEU A 185 -18.32 15.75 -17.01
N PHE A 186 -17.42 15.36 -17.91
CA PHE A 186 -17.73 14.44 -19.01
C PHE A 186 -17.37 13.01 -18.65
N PHE A 187 -18.39 12.15 -18.57
CA PHE A 187 -18.23 10.71 -18.34
C PHE A 187 -18.20 9.88 -19.64
N ASP A 188 -18.54 10.50 -20.77
CA ASP A 188 -18.58 9.86 -22.08
C ASP A 188 -17.82 10.66 -23.15
N VAL A 189 -17.01 9.95 -23.95
CA VAL A 189 -16.07 10.56 -24.91
C VAL A 189 -16.79 11.34 -26.02
N ALA A 190 -17.99 10.91 -26.41
CA ALA A 190 -18.80 11.59 -27.44
C ALA A 190 -19.29 12.97 -27.00
N GLU A 191 -19.59 13.16 -25.71
CA GLU A 191 -20.02 14.44 -25.14
C GLU A 191 -18.83 15.41 -25.08
N LEU A 192 -17.68 14.93 -24.60
CA LEU A 192 -16.42 15.67 -24.61
C LEU A 192 -16.02 16.10 -26.04
N GLN A 193 -16.08 15.20 -27.02
CA GLN A 193 -15.80 15.55 -28.42
C GLN A 193 -16.76 16.63 -28.95
N SER A 194 -18.04 16.56 -28.56
CA SER A 194 -19.05 17.56 -28.91
C SER A 194 -18.80 18.92 -28.24
N TRP A 195 -18.17 18.95 -27.05
CA TRP A 195 -17.73 20.17 -26.38
C TRP A 195 -16.47 20.76 -27.05
N LEU A 196 -15.47 19.91 -27.34
CA LEU A 196 -14.21 20.27 -28.01
C LEU A 196 -14.39 20.84 -29.43
N GLN A 197 -15.47 20.44 -30.13
CA GLN A 197 -15.82 20.99 -31.44
C GLN A 197 -16.53 22.35 -31.35
N ARG A 198 -17.18 22.64 -30.22
CA ARG A 198 -18.02 23.83 -30.02
C ARG A 198 -17.23 25.02 -29.50
N HIS A 199 -16.23 24.78 -28.67
CA HIS A 199 -15.37 25.82 -28.09
C HIS A 199 -14.14 26.06 -28.98
N THR A 200 -14.25 27.05 -29.87
CA THR A 200 -13.11 27.63 -30.61
C THR A 200 -12.94 29.14 -30.31
N GLU A 201 -13.87 29.75 -29.57
CA GLU A 201 -13.83 31.17 -29.23
C GLU A 201 -13.66 31.38 -27.71
N ILE A 202 -12.77 32.31 -27.36
CA ILE A 202 -12.35 32.57 -25.98
C ILE A 202 -13.41 33.43 -25.28
N GLY A 203 -14.24 32.78 -24.46
CA GLY A 203 -15.12 33.43 -23.50
C GLY A 203 -14.39 33.68 -22.17
N ASP A 204 -14.25 34.95 -21.79
CA ASP A 204 -13.37 35.40 -20.70
C ASP A 204 -13.96 35.19 -19.28
N SER A 205 -14.71 34.11 -19.07
CA SER A 205 -15.47 33.86 -17.83
C SER A 205 -15.54 32.41 -17.35
N PHE A 206 -14.78 31.49 -17.94
CA PHE A 206 -14.79 30.08 -17.49
C PHE A 206 -14.02 29.91 -16.19
N GLN A 207 -14.65 29.34 -15.16
CA GLN A 207 -13.98 29.04 -13.89
C GLN A 207 -13.20 27.72 -14.02
N GLN A 208 -11.98 27.81 -14.56
CA GLN A 208 -11.13 26.65 -14.85
C GLN A 208 -10.76 25.86 -13.58
N PRO A 209 -10.56 24.52 -13.68
CA PRO A 209 -10.03 23.70 -12.60
C PRO A 209 -8.71 24.24 -12.06
N GLU A 210 -8.52 24.19 -10.73
CA GLU A 210 -7.22 24.51 -10.14
C GLU A 210 -6.17 23.48 -10.59
N LEU A 211 -5.04 23.98 -11.07
CA LEU A 211 -3.87 23.18 -11.44
C LEU A 211 -2.73 23.43 -10.45
N TYR A 212 -2.03 22.35 -10.11
CA TYR A 212 -0.88 22.37 -9.23
C TYR A 212 0.42 22.16 -10.02
N GLU A 213 1.55 22.62 -9.48
CA GLU A 213 2.90 22.40 -10.03
C GLU A 213 3.21 20.93 -10.33
N PHE A 214 2.50 20.03 -9.64
CA PHE A 214 2.70 18.60 -9.75
C PHE A 214 1.74 17.89 -10.71
N ASP A 215 0.83 18.60 -11.38
CA ASP A 215 -0.09 17.96 -12.33
C ASP A 215 0.62 17.59 -13.65
N HIS A 216 0.32 16.41 -14.19
CA HIS A 216 0.92 15.98 -15.46
C HIS A 216 0.25 16.72 -16.61
N VAL A 217 0.87 17.79 -17.09
CA VAL A 217 0.43 18.53 -18.28
C VAL A 217 1.03 17.89 -19.53
N HIS A 218 0.22 17.69 -20.57
CA HIS A 218 0.71 17.11 -21.83
C HIS A 218 1.53 18.14 -22.62
N PHE A 219 2.68 17.73 -23.16
CA PHE A 219 3.66 18.63 -23.81
C PHE A 219 3.12 19.41 -25.01
N ASP A 220 2.15 18.86 -25.76
CA ASP A 220 1.48 19.57 -26.87
C ASP A 220 0.45 20.63 -26.41
N SER A 221 0.21 20.79 -25.10
CA SER A 221 -0.81 21.71 -24.56
C SER A 221 -0.43 23.18 -24.74
N ASN A 222 -1.35 23.99 -25.25
CA ASN A 222 -1.21 25.45 -25.29
C ASN A 222 -1.71 26.10 -23.98
N ILE A 223 -0.99 27.11 -23.51
CA ILE A 223 -1.29 27.87 -22.28
C ILE A 223 -2.65 28.59 -22.36
N MET A 224 -3.06 29.02 -23.56
CA MET A 224 -4.32 29.76 -23.77
C MET A 224 -5.57 28.87 -23.92
N SER A 225 -5.41 27.55 -23.96
CA SER A 225 -6.53 26.63 -24.14
C SER A 225 -7.27 26.37 -22.82
N PRO A 226 -8.59 26.10 -22.85
CA PRO A 226 -9.32 25.66 -21.65
C PRO A 226 -8.70 24.38 -21.08
N VAL A 227 -8.69 24.25 -19.76
CA VAL A 227 -8.11 23.09 -19.06
C VAL A 227 -9.09 21.92 -19.10
N GLY A 228 -8.57 20.72 -19.39
CA GLY A 228 -9.31 19.46 -19.27
C GLY A 228 -8.50 18.45 -18.47
N ILE A 229 -8.95 18.13 -17.26
CA ILE A 229 -8.29 17.18 -16.35
C ILE A 229 -8.94 15.81 -16.49
N LEU A 230 -8.21 14.84 -17.05
CA LEU A 230 -8.61 13.43 -17.08
C LEU A 230 -8.31 12.75 -15.74
N TYR A 231 -9.37 12.31 -15.08
CA TYR A 231 -9.31 11.36 -13.99
C TYR A 231 -9.54 9.94 -14.54
N GLY A 232 -8.62 9.02 -14.27
CA GLY A 232 -8.76 7.62 -14.66
C GLY A 232 -7.47 6.82 -14.49
N ALA A 233 -7.57 5.51 -14.73
CA ALA A 233 -6.47 4.57 -14.56
C ALA A 233 -5.94 4.04 -15.90
N LEU A 234 -4.63 4.15 -16.10
CA LEU A 234 -3.92 3.48 -17.19
C LEU A 234 -4.25 1.99 -17.22
N GLY A 235 -4.59 1.48 -18.40
CA GLY A 235 -4.99 0.09 -18.61
C GLY A 235 -6.49 -0.14 -18.60
N THR A 236 -7.33 0.86 -18.30
CA THR A 236 -8.77 0.84 -18.63
C THR A 236 -9.01 1.20 -20.09
N GLU A 237 -10.12 0.73 -20.65
CA GLU A 237 -10.56 1.13 -22.00
C GLU A 237 -10.90 2.62 -22.06
N CYS A 238 -11.67 3.12 -21.08
CA CYS A 238 -12.08 4.52 -21.01
C CYS A 238 -10.88 5.48 -20.98
N PHE A 239 -9.82 5.16 -20.24
CA PHE A 239 -8.63 6.00 -20.17
C PHE A 239 -7.99 6.15 -21.55
N ARG A 240 -7.90 5.07 -22.34
CA ARG A 240 -7.33 5.16 -23.69
C ARG A 240 -8.17 6.05 -24.59
N GLU A 241 -9.50 5.92 -24.58
CA GLU A 241 -10.37 6.68 -25.49
C GLU A 241 -10.39 8.19 -25.17
N PHE A 242 -10.45 8.54 -23.88
CA PHE A 242 -10.29 9.92 -23.43
C PHE A 242 -8.89 10.46 -23.74
N HIS A 243 -7.84 9.71 -23.41
CA HIS A 243 -6.45 10.10 -23.66
C HIS A 243 -6.18 10.39 -25.14
N LEU A 244 -6.54 9.48 -26.06
CA LEU A 244 -6.35 9.69 -27.50
C LEU A 244 -7.11 10.92 -28.01
N THR A 245 -8.32 11.14 -27.51
CA THR A 245 -9.14 12.31 -27.86
C THR A 245 -8.50 13.62 -27.36
N LEU A 246 -8.03 13.64 -26.11
CA LEU A 246 -7.44 14.83 -25.48
C LEU A 246 -6.04 15.15 -26.03
N VAL A 247 -5.22 14.15 -26.34
CA VAL A 247 -3.92 14.34 -27.04
C VAL A 247 -4.13 14.96 -28.42
N GLN A 248 -5.11 14.48 -29.19
CA GLN A 248 -5.43 15.07 -30.50
C GLN A 248 -5.93 16.51 -30.35
N ALA A 249 -6.80 16.78 -29.37
CA ALA A 249 -7.29 18.12 -29.09
C ALA A 249 -6.20 19.08 -28.58
N ALA A 250 -5.23 18.59 -27.80
CA ALA A 250 -4.09 19.37 -27.34
C ALA A 250 -3.19 19.78 -28.53
N LYS A 251 -2.88 18.84 -29.43
CA LYS A 251 -2.15 19.10 -30.70
C LYS A 251 -2.85 20.12 -31.60
N GLU A 252 -4.17 20.17 -31.56
CA GLU A 252 -4.99 21.18 -32.26
C GLU A 252 -5.12 22.51 -31.51
N GLY A 253 -4.53 22.65 -30.32
CA GLY A 253 -4.59 23.85 -29.48
C GLY A 253 -5.96 24.09 -28.83
N LYS A 254 -6.82 23.07 -28.76
CA LYS A 254 -8.20 23.18 -28.25
C LYS A 254 -8.34 22.98 -26.75
N VAL A 255 -7.42 22.23 -26.13
CA VAL A 255 -7.47 21.93 -24.69
C VAL A 255 -6.05 21.88 -24.11
N LYS A 256 -5.89 22.38 -22.88
CA LYS A 256 -4.73 22.10 -22.04
C LYS A 256 -4.99 20.79 -21.32
N TYR A 257 -4.41 19.72 -21.85
CA TYR A 257 -4.68 18.35 -21.39
C TYR A 257 -3.83 18.03 -20.16
N VAL A 258 -4.49 17.57 -19.09
CA VAL A 258 -3.89 17.20 -17.82
C VAL A 258 -4.37 15.81 -17.39
N VAL A 259 -3.51 15.02 -16.73
CA VAL A 259 -3.88 13.72 -16.14
C VAL A 259 -3.67 13.71 -14.63
N ARG A 260 -4.70 13.24 -13.90
CA ARG A 260 -4.64 12.90 -12.47
C ARG A 260 -4.93 11.40 -12.31
N PRO A 261 -3.91 10.53 -12.16
CA PRO A 261 -4.12 9.09 -12.13
C PRO A 261 -4.94 8.64 -10.92
N VAL A 262 -6.09 8.01 -11.17
CA VAL A 262 -6.96 7.47 -10.13
C VAL A 262 -7.61 6.16 -10.59
N LEU A 263 -7.63 5.17 -9.70
CA LEU A 263 -8.45 3.97 -9.87
C LEU A 263 -9.57 3.98 -8.82
N PRO A 264 -10.81 4.32 -9.19
CA PRO A 264 -11.96 4.20 -8.30
C PRO A 264 -12.24 2.74 -7.93
N SER A 265 -12.85 2.53 -6.78
CA SER A 265 -13.36 1.22 -6.35
C SER A 265 -14.60 0.82 -7.16
N GLY A 266 -14.66 -0.46 -7.55
CA GLY A 266 -15.61 -0.99 -8.53
C GLY A 266 -15.02 -1.14 -9.93
N CYS A 267 -13.92 -0.43 -10.23
CA CYS A 267 -13.27 -0.44 -11.55
C CYS A 267 -12.20 -1.52 -11.71
N GLU A 268 -11.87 -2.27 -10.66
CA GLU A 268 -10.78 -3.26 -10.66
C GLU A 268 -10.97 -4.37 -11.73
N GLY A 269 -12.22 -4.62 -12.17
CA GLY A 269 -12.56 -5.54 -13.26
C GLY A 269 -12.52 -4.94 -14.67
N GLU A 270 -12.52 -3.60 -14.80
CA GLU A 270 -12.42 -2.90 -16.10
C GLU A 270 -10.98 -2.55 -16.47
N VAL A 271 -10.06 -2.57 -15.49
CA VAL A 271 -8.64 -2.38 -15.74
C VAL A 271 -8.04 -3.68 -16.28
N GLY A 272 -7.19 -3.56 -17.30
CA GLY A 272 -6.37 -4.68 -17.79
C GLY A 272 -5.54 -5.34 -16.67
N PRO A 273 -5.08 -6.59 -16.87
CA PRO A 273 -4.74 -7.54 -15.81
C PRO A 273 -3.68 -7.10 -14.80
N CYS A 274 -2.87 -6.09 -15.13
CA CYS A 274 -1.80 -5.57 -14.28
C CYS A 274 -2.13 -4.24 -13.58
N GLY A 275 -3.17 -3.51 -14.01
CA GLY A 275 -3.46 -2.18 -13.46
C GLY A 275 -4.25 -2.20 -12.14
N ALA A 276 -4.91 -3.29 -11.77
CA ALA A 276 -5.48 -3.48 -10.44
C ALA A 276 -4.47 -4.01 -9.40
N VAL A 277 -3.27 -4.42 -9.82
CA VAL A 277 -2.30 -5.09 -8.92
C VAL A 277 -1.75 -4.10 -7.90
N GLY A 278 -1.91 -4.44 -6.61
CA GLY A 278 -1.54 -3.59 -5.48
C GLY A 278 -2.60 -2.56 -5.07
N ALA A 279 -3.74 -2.48 -5.77
CA ALA A 279 -4.85 -1.58 -5.45
C ALA A 279 -5.74 -2.06 -4.28
N MET A 280 -5.71 -3.37 -3.98
CA MET A 280 -6.52 -3.97 -2.92
C MET A 280 -5.82 -3.94 -1.55
N ASP A 281 -6.61 -4.12 -0.49
CA ASP A 281 -6.20 -4.24 0.92
C ASP A 281 -5.47 -3.02 1.54
N SER A 282 -5.12 -3.14 2.82
CA SER A 282 -4.28 -2.17 3.53
C SER A 282 -2.83 -2.27 3.06
N LEU A 283 -2.23 -1.17 2.63
CA LEU A 283 -0.86 -1.18 2.13
C LEU A 283 0.18 -1.41 3.26
N ASN A 284 1.05 -2.40 3.12
CA ASN A 284 2.27 -2.49 3.92
C ASN A 284 3.33 -1.52 3.38
N LEU A 285 3.97 -0.75 4.25
CA LEU A 285 5.01 0.23 3.88
C LEU A 285 6.42 -0.36 4.08
N GLY A 286 7.40 0.08 3.28
CA GLY A 286 8.82 -0.21 3.48
C GLY A 286 9.56 0.88 4.24
N GLY A 287 10.88 0.75 4.39
CA GLY A 287 11.75 1.84 4.86
C GLY A 287 11.82 2.06 6.38
N TYR A 288 11.38 1.11 7.19
CA TYR A 288 11.46 1.16 8.65
C TYR A 288 12.35 0.05 9.22
N GLY A 289 12.99 0.32 10.37
CA GLY A 289 13.68 -0.67 11.18
C GLY A 289 12.82 -1.18 12.33
N VAL A 290 13.05 -2.41 12.77
CA VAL A 290 12.41 -3.01 13.95
C VAL A 290 13.49 -3.49 14.90
N GLU A 291 13.43 -3.05 16.16
CA GLU A 291 14.34 -3.47 17.22
C GLU A 291 13.58 -4.31 18.26
N LEU A 292 14.21 -5.38 18.75
CA LEU A 292 13.71 -6.16 19.88
C LEU A 292 14.62 -5.95 21.11
N ALA A 293 14.35 -4.88 21.85
CA ALA A 293 15.12 -4.55 23.05
C ALA A 293 14.80 -5.50 24.23
N LEU A 294 15.86 -6.04 24.84
CA LEU A 294 15.76 -6.88 26.05
C LEU A 294 15.61 -6.01 27.30
N LYS A 295 14.37 -5.85 27.80
CA LYS A 295 14.06 -4.98 28.94
C LYS A 295 14.65 -5.43 30.29
N ASN A 296 14.92 -6.72 30.45
CA ASN A 296 15.48 -7.29 31.70
C ASN A 296 16.91 -7.75 31.47
N MET A 297 17.89 -6.91 31.83
CA MET A 297 19.33 -7.26 31.78
C MET A 297 19.88 -7.76 33.14
N GLU A 298 19.13 -7.62 34.24
CA GLU A 298 19.51 -8.23 35.52
C GLU A 298 19.21 -9.74 35.54
N TYR A 299 20.13 -10.54 35.01
CA TYR A 299 20.41 -11.85 35.59
C TYR A 299 21.56 -11.67 36.58
N LYS A 300 21.23 -11.22 37.80
CA LYS A 300 22.15 -11.29 38.93
C LYS A 300 22.44 -12.78 39.19
N ALA A 301 23.63 -13.23 38.81
CA ALA A 301 24.12 -14.52 39.22
C ALA A 301 24.33 -14.47 40.74
N MET A 302 23.38 -15.03 41.49
CA MET A 302 23.60 -15.33 42.91
C MET A 302 24.68 -16.40 42.98
N ASP A 303 25.79 -16.07 43.63
CA ASP A 303 26.85 -17.03 43.94
C ASP A 303 26.43 -17.83 45.18
N ASP A 304 25.89 -19.03 44.98
CA ASP A 304 25.41 -19.93 46.04
C ASP A 304 26.54 -20.50 46.94
N SER A 305 27.78 -20.03 46.80
CA SER A 305 28.96 -20.57 47.51
C SER A 305 29.08 -20.24 49.00
N THR A 306 27.98 -19.97 49.72
CA THR A 306 27.98 -19.98 51.20
C THR A 306 26.73 -20.59 51.87
N ILE A 307 26.51 -21.90 51.68
CA ILE A 307 25.83 -22.70 52.72
C ILE A 307 26.77 -22.84 53.92
N LYS A 308 26.86 -21.80 54.75
CA LYS A 308 27.47 -21.89 56.08
C LYS A 308 26.48 -22.53 57.04
N LYS A 309 26.78 -23.78 57.43
CA LYS A 309 26.07 -24.46 58.52
C LYS A 309 26.28 -23.73 59.85
N GLY A 310 25.20 -23.15 60.38
CA GLY A 310 24.94 -23.12 61.83
C GLY A 310 24.98 -21.76 62.54
N VAL A 311 23.93 -21.55 63.36
CA VAL A 311 23.89 -20.80 64.65
C VAL A 311 24.04 -19.26 64.50
N THR A 312 23.16 -18.36 64.98
CA THR A 312 21.93 -18.43 65.83
C THR A 312 20.92 -17.34 65.44
N LEU A 313 19.70 -17.40 65.99
CA LEU A 313 18.70 -16.32 66.01
C LEU A 313 19.14 -15.14 66.89
N GLU A 314 18.60 -13.93 66.59
CA GLU A 314 18.64 -12.60 67.26
C GLU A 314 19.09 -11.49 66.26
N ASP A 315 18.47 -10.31 66.14
CA ASP A 315 17.12 -9.84 66.50
C ASP A 315 16.72 -8.63 65.60
N PRO A 316 15.43 -8.36 65.25
CA PRO A 316 15.09 -7.55 64.08
C PRO A 316 14.80 -6.06 64.38
N HIS A 317 15.82 -5.25 64.65
CA HIS A 317 15.73 -3.79 64.47
C HIS A 317 17.13 -3.13 64.37
N THR A 318 17.49 -2.67 63.18
CA THR A 318 18.32 -1.46 63.00
C THR A 318 18.00 -0.88 61.61
N GLU A 319 17.68 0.40 61.59
CA GLU A 319 17.01 1.03 60.46
C GLU A 319 17.97 1.47 59.35
N ASP A 320 17.40 1.46 58.14
CA ASP A 320 17.83 2.11 56.91
C ASP A 320 18.55 3.46 57.11
N LEU A 321 19.88 3.46 56.94
CA LEU A 321 20.70 4.68 56.75
C LEU A 321 21.81 4.47 55.70
N SER A 322 21.55 3.63 54.68
CA SER A 322 22.48 3.40 53.56
C SER A 322 22.02 4.01 52.23
N GLN A 323 21.00 4.87 52.23
CA GLN A 323 20.54 5.55 51.00
C GLN A 323 21.53 6.63 50.54
N GLU A 324 22.11 6.40 49.36
CA GLU A 324 23.03 7.32 48.69
C GLU A 324 22.27 8.47 48.01
N VAL A 325 21.99 9.54 48.75
CA VAL A 325 21.29 10.71 48.19
C VAL A 325 22.28 11.61 47.44
N ARG A 326 22.17 11.61 46.10
CA ARG A 326 22.91 12.50 45.17
C ARG A 326 24.43 12.51 45.36
N GLY A 327 25.02 11.34 45.60
CA GLY A 327 26.49 11.14 45.58
C GLY A 327 27.24 11.63 46.83
N PHE A 328 26.55 11.89 47.94
CA PHE A 328 27.18 12.16 49.24
C PHE A 328 27.13 10.92 50.15
N ILE A 329 28.30 10.46 50.60
CA ILE A 329 28.45 9.32 51.51
C ILE A 329 28.70 9.84 52.94
N PHE A 330 27.63 9.88 53.75
CA PHE A 330 27.69 10.40 55.12
C PHE A 330 28.51 9.55 56.10
N SER A 331 28.75 8.26 55.79
CA SER A 331 29.53 7.36 56.66
C SER A 331 31.00 7.81 56.87
N LYS A 332 31.56 8.65 55.98
CA LYS A 332 32.89 9.25 56.16
C LYS A 332 32.94 10.46 57.09
N ILE A 333 31.80 11.05 57.46
CA ILE A 333 31.74 12.22 58.36
C ILE A 333 31.75 11.78 59.84
N LEU A 334 31.11 10.66 60.16
CA LEU A 334 31.09 10.08 61.51
C LEU A 334 32.48 9.67 62.04
N VAL A 335 33.43 9.37 61.15
CA VAL A 335 34.80 8.92 61.50
C VAL A 335 35.73 10.08 61.89
N ARG A 336 35.24 11.33 61.98
CA ARG A 336 36.02 12.50 62.44
C ARG A 336 35.52 13.19 63.70
N TYR A 337 34.48 12.65 64.34
CA TYR A 337 33.96 13.15 65.63
C TYR A 337 33.82 12.03 66.66
N HIS A 338 34.83 11.15 66.72
CA HIS A 338 35.07 10.30 67.88
C HIS A 338 36.56 9.98 68.06
#